data_AF-K5E3K3-F1
#
_entry.id   AF-K5E3K3-F1
#
_cell.length_a   1.000
_cell.length_b   1.000
_cell.length_c   1.000
_cell.angle_alpha   90.00
_cell.angle_beta   90.00
_cell.angle_gamma   90.00
#
_symmetry.space_group_name_H-M   'P 1'
#
loop_
_entity.id
_entity.type
_entity.pdbx_description
1 polymer ?
#
loop_
_entity_poly.entity_id
_entity_poly.type
_entity_poly.pdbx_seq_one_letter_code
_entity_poly.pdbx_strand_id
1 'polypeptide(L)'
;MLSLIRNVSLLVLVIATGALVATALPTLWGGHLGGATLRFHMMASGAVVVLLPVYAITRLLMRRQPATESAMEMGAFRTLLVFGIATIATMFVCMLPVASTDTMHELVELHGWAGFAMAAAIAAVVYTTFTREKTA
;
A
#
# COMPACT_ATOMS: atom_id res chain seq x y z
N MET A 1 17.96 12.02 -10.07
CA MET A 1 16.53 12.40 -10.05
C MET A 1 15.61 11.19 -9.85
N LEU A 2 15.60 10.17 -10.72
CA LEU A 2 14.75 8.98 -10.54
C LEU A 2 14.95 8.25 -9.20
N SER A 3 16.19 8.12 -8.73
CA SER A 3 16.50 7.51 -7.43
C SER A 3 15.88 8.27 -6.26
N LEU A 4 15.94 9.61 -6.31
CA LEU A 4 15.34 10.48 -5.30
C LEU A 4 13.81 10.32 -5.29
N ILE A 5 13.17 10.34 -6.47
CA ILE A 5 11.72 10.14 -6.58
C ILE A 5 11.30 8.79 -6.01
N ARG A 6 12.02 7.72 -6.35
CA ARG A 6 11.78 6.37 -5.82
C ARG A 6 11.92 6.33 -4.29
N ASN A 7 12.98 6.91 -3.74
CA ASN A 7 13.23 6.86 -2.30
C ASN A 7 12.24 7.74 -1.51
N VAL A 8 11.90 8.92 -2.02
CA VAL A 8 10.90 9.81 -1.39
C VAL A 8 9.51 9.20 -1.49
N SER A 9 9.13 8.64 -2.64
CA SER A 9 7.83 7.94 -2.77
C SER A 9 7.73 6.76 -1.81
N LEU A 10 8.79 5.95 -1.68
CA LEU A 10 8.82 4.87 -0.69
C LEU A 10 8.68 5.39 0.74
N LEU A 11 9.40 6.45 1.12
CA LEU A 11 9.33 7.04 2.45
C LEU A 11 7.90 7.53 2.76
N VAL A 12 7.27 8.25 1.84
CA VAL A 12 5.90 8.73 2.03
C VAL A 12 4.91 7.57 2.08
N LEU A 13 5.09 6.53 1.27
CA LEU A 13 4.26 5.31 1.33
C LEU A 13 4.36 4.62 2.69
N VAL A 14 5.55 4.56 3.29
CA VAL A 14 5.75 4.01 4.64
C VAL A 14 4.99 4.84 5.68
N ILE A 15 5.14 6.18 5.64
CA ILE A 15 4.46 7.09 6.58
C ILE A 15 2.94 7.00 6.42
N ALA A 16 2.45 7.10 5.18
CA ALA A 16 1.02 7.03 4.88
C ALA A 16 0.42 5.69 5.32
N THR A 17 1.12 4.59 5.06
CA THR A 17 0.64 3.25 5.46
C THR A 17 0.66 3.07 6.97
N GLY A 18 1.67 3.61 7.66
CA GLY A 18 1.67 3.66 9.13
C GLY A 18 0.45 4.40 9.69
N ALA A 19 0.10 5.55 9.11
CA ALA A 19 -1.10 6.30 9.49
C ALA A 19 -2.41 5.54 9.17
N LEU A 20 -2.47 4.85 8.03
CA LEU A 20 -3.61 4.00 7.65
C LEU A 20 -3.78 2.82 8.61
N VAL A 21 -2.69 2.16 8.99
CA VAL A 21 -2.72 1.07 9.99
C VAL A 21 -3.17 1.62 11.34
N ALA A 22 -2.61 2.73 11.82
CA ALA A 22 -2.97 3.31 13.11
C ALA A 22 -4.46 3.66 13.21
N THR A 23 -5.03 4.16 12.11
CA THR A 23 -6.46 4.53 12.04
C THR A 23 -7.37 3.33 11.86
N ALA A 24 -6.91 2.29 11.15
CA ALA A 24 -7.65 1.04 10.92
C ALA A 24 -7.55 0.05 12.08
N LEU A 25 -6.52 0.14 12.93
CA LEU A 25 -6.26 -0.82 14.00
C LEU A 25 -7.48 -1.11 14.90
N PRO A 26 -8.30 -0.13 15.31
CA PRO A 26 -9.47 -0.38 16.15
C PRO A 26 -10.53 -1.31 15.52
N THR A 27 -10.55 -1.46 14.19
CA THR A 27 -11.53 -2.33 13.52
C THR A 27 -11.29 -3.81 13.77
N LEU A 28 -10.06 -4.19 14.14
CA LEU A 28 -9.74 -5.57 14.50
C LEU A 28 -10.39 -6.02 15.83
N TRP A 29 -10.83 -5.06 16.66
CA TRP A 29 -11.51 -5.30 17.94
C TRP A 29 -13.00 -4.91 17.92
N GLY A 30 -13.61 -4.82 16.73
CA GLY A 30 -15.03 -4.47 16.59
C GLY A 30 -15.34 -2.98 16.66
N GLY A 31 -14.32 -2.11 16.66
CA GLY A 31 -14.51 -0.68 16.44
C GLY A 31 -14.88 -0.36 14.98
N HIS A 32 -15.34 0.86 14.73
CA HIS A 32 -15.63 1.33 13.37
C HIS A 32 -14.89 2.65 13.07
N LEU A 33 -14.55 2.89 11.80
CA LEU A 33 -14.02 4.18 11.39
C LEU A 33 -15.19 5.14 11.11
N GLY A 34 -15.18 6.29 11.77
CA GLY A 34 -16.15 7.35 11.55
C GLY A 34 -15.55 8.74 11.78
N GLY A 35 -16.31 9.78 11.42
CA GLY A 35 -15.99 11.16 11.77
C GLY A 35 -14.60 11.63 11.30
N ALA A 36 -13.83 12.23 12.21
CA ALA A 36 -12.50 12.78 11.91
C ALA A 36 -11.48 11.70 11.53
N THR A 37 -11.50 10.54 12.20
CA THR A 37 -10.59 9.42 11.92
C THR A 37 -10.77 8.89 10.50
N LEU A 38 -12.03 8.74 10.05
CA LEU A 38 -12.33 8.31 8.69
C LEU A 38 -11.81 9.33 7.66
N ARG A 39 -12.02 10.62 7.88
CA ARG A 39 -11.50 11.68 6.98
C ARG A 39 -9.99 11.67 6.89
N PHE A 40 -9.30 11.48 8.01
CA PHE A 40 -7.85 11.37 8.03
C PHE A 40 -7.36 10.08 7.33
N HIS A 41 -8.03 8.95 7.54
CA HIS A 41 -7.76 7.70 6.81
C HIS A 41 -7.91 7.90 5.29
N MET A 42 -9.00 8.51 4.84
CA MET A 42 -9.23 8.85 3.43
C MET A 42 -8.14 9.78 2.89
N MET A 43 -7.74 10.81 3.63
CA MET A 43 -6.66 11.71 3.22
C MET A 43 -5.33 10.96 3.04
N ALA A 44 -4.95 10.13 4.02
CA ALA A 44 -3.73 9.32 3.94
C ALA A 44 -3.78 8.33 2.77
N SER A 45 -4.96 7.78 2.46
CA SER A 45 -5.15 6.85 1.34
C SER A 45 -4.85 7.51 -0.01
N GLY A 46 -5.12 8.81 -0.17
CA GLY A 46 -4.79 9.57 -1.37
C GLY A 46 -3.29 9.55 -1.68
N ALA A 47 -2.44 9.59 -0.66
CA ALA A 47 -0.99 9.46 -0.84
C ALA A 47 -0.61 8.09 -1.40
N VAL A 48 -1.24 7.01 -0.93
CA VAL A 48 -1.01 5.64 -1.44
C VAL A 48 -1.46 5.52 -2.89
N VAL A 49 -2.66 6.01 -3.21
CA VAL A 49 -3.23 5.97 -4.58
C VAL A 49 -2.29 6.64 -5.59
N VAL A 50 -1.72 7.79 -5.25
CA VAL A 50 -0.85 8.56 -6.15
C VAL A 50 0.56 8.00 -6.18
N LEU A 51 1.15 7.71 -5.02
CA LEU A 51 2.58 7.41 -4.92
C LEU A 51 2.92 5.95 -5.16
N LEU A 52 1.99 5.01 -4.99
CA LEU A 52 2.24 3.60 -5.29
C LEU A 52 2.57 3.41 -6.79
N PRO A 53 1.81 3.96 -7.76
CA PRO A 53 2.20 3.94 -9.17
C PRO A 53 3.54 4.64 -9.44
N VAL A 54 3.79 5.80 -8.82
CA VAL A 54 5.05 6.54 -8.99
C VAL A 54 6.24 5.70 -8.53
N TYR A 55 6.15 5.10 -7.34
CA TYR A 55 7.15 4.19 -6.81
C TYR A 55 7.33 2.97 -7.73
N ALA A 56 6.24 2.35 -8.17
CA ALA A 56 6.28 1.19 -9.04
C ALA A 56 6.99 1.47 -10.37
N ILE A 57 6.59 2.54 -11.07
CA ILE A 57 7.16 2.95 -12.35
C ILE A 57 8.64 3.29 -12.19
N THR A 58 8.99 4.12 -11.20
CA THR A 58 10.40 4.51 -11.00
C THR A 58 11.28 3.33 -10.61
N ARG A 59 10.80 2.40 -9.76
CA ARG A 59 11.50 1.16 -9.43
C ARG A 59 11.72 0.28 -10.66
N LEU A 60 10.69 0.14 -11.51
CA LEU A 60 10.78 -0.65 -12.75
C LEU A 60 11.71 -0.02 -13.78
N LEU A 61 11.64 1.30 -14.00
CA LEU A 61 12.55 2.02 -14.91
C LEU A 61 14.01 1.97 -14.45
N MET A 62 14.24 1.90 -13.15
CA MET A 62 15.59 1.80 -12.57
C MET A 62 16.15 0.37 -12.55
N ARG A 63 15.40 -0.64 -13.01
CA ARG A 63 15.95 -1.99 -13.17
C ARG A 63 16.97 -2.02 -14.31
N ARG A 64 18.23 -1.80 -13.96
CA ARG A 64 19.35 -1.87 -14.91
C ARG A 64 19.72 -3.32 -15.26
N GLN A 65 19.52 -4.28 -14.35
CA GLN A 65 19.76 -5.71 -14.60
C GLN A 65 18.84 -6.59 -13.72
N PRO A 66 17.89 -7.36 -14.27
CA PRO A 66 17.03 -8.24 -13.47
C PRO A 66 17.80 -9.36 -12.75
N ALA A 67 19.03 -9.66 -13.16
CA ALA A 67 19.86 -10.75 -12.62
C ALA A 67 20.37 -10.50 -11.18
N THR A 68 20.32 -9.26 -10.68
CA THR A 68 20.83 -8.91 -9.33
C THR A 68 19.73 -8.74 -8.28
N GLU A 69 18.45 -8.83 -8.67
CA GLU A 69 17.34 -8.70 -7.73
C GLU A 69 16.98 -10.07 -7.16
N SER A 70 17.04 -10.19 -5.84
CA SER A 70 16.66 -11.44 -5.16
C SER A 70 15.19 -11.78 -5.38
N ALA A 71 14.85 -13.07 -5.33
CA ALA A 71 13.44 -13.51 -5.38
C ALA A 71 12.60 -12.88 -4.27
N MET A 72 13.21 -12.59 -3.12
CA MET A 72 12.58 -11.92 -1.99
C MET A 72 12.25 -10.44 -2.28
N GLU A 73 13.17 -9.68 -2.89
CA GLU A 73 12.92 -8.30 -3.33
C GLU A 73 11.78 -8.22 -4.35
N MET A 74 11.79 -9.13 -5.32
CA MET A 74 10.74 -9.24 -6.33
C MET A 74 9.40 -9.62 -5.71
N GLY A 75 9.41 -10.60 -4.80
CA GLY A 75 8.22 -11.06 -4.07
C GLY A 75 7.59 -9.93 -3.28
N ALA A 76 8.37 -9.24 -2.44
CA ALA A 76 7.91 -8.11 -1.65
C ALA A 76 7.28 -7.01 -2.52
N PHE A 77 7.94 -6.66 -3.62
CA PHE A 77 7.41 -5.66 -4.55
C PHE A 77 6.11 -6.11 -5.23
N ARG A 78 6.02 -7.35 -5.71
CA ARG A 78 4.80 -7.86 -6.35
C ARG A 78 3.64 -7.91 -5.36
N THR A 79 3.89 -8.38 -4.13
CA THR A 79 2.89 -8.42 -3.07
C THR A 79 2.40 -7.01 -2.73
N LEU A 80 3.30 -6.02 -2.68
CA LEU A 80 2.92 -4.61 -2.50
C LEU A 80 2.00 -4.12 -3.62
N LEU A 81 2.32 -4.41 -4.88
CA LEU A 81 1.46 -4.02 -6.00
C LEU A 81 0.10 -4.70 -5.96
N VAL A 82 0.05 -6.01 -5.70
CA VAL A 82 -1.20 -6.78 -5.67
C VAL A 82 -2.15 -6.22 -4.61
N PHE A 83 -1.68 -6.08 -3.37
CA PHE A 83 -2.54 -5.59 -2.29
C PHE A 83 -2.79 -4.08 -2.36
N GLY A 84 -1.84 -3.31 -2.86
CA GLY A 84 -2.05 -1.89 -3.12
C GLY A 84 -3.09 -1.64 -4.22
N ILE A 85 -3.09 -2.42 -5.29
CA ILE A 85 -4.15 -2.36 -6.31
C ILE A 85 -5.48 -2.86 -5.74
N ALA A 86 -5.47 -3.95 -4.95
CA ALA A 86 -6.68 -4.47 -4.34
C ALA A 86 -7.36 -3.45 -3.41
N THR A 87 -6.60 -2.74 -2.56
CA THR A 87 -7.16 -1.69 -1.68
C THR A 87 -7.79 -0.53 -2.47
N ILE A 88 -7.19 -0.14 -3.58
CA ILE A 88 -7.73 0.90 -4.47
C ILE A 88 -8.99 0.40 -5.17
N ALA A 89 -8.94 -0.82 -5.73
CA ALA A 89 -10.03 -1.41 -6.48
C ALA A 89 -11.29 -1.61 -5.61
N THR A 90 -11.14 -2.11 -4.38
CA THR A 90 -12.28 -2.33 -3.48
C THR A 90 -13.04 -1.05 -3.17
N MET A 91 -12.34 0.02 -2.82
CA MET A 91 -12.97 1.32 -2.54
C MET A 91 -13.49 2.00 -3.80
N PHE A 92 -12.78 1.90 -4.92
CA PHE A 92 -13.27 2.43 -6.20
C PHE A 92 -14.60 1.78 -6.59
N VAL A 93 -14.69 0.45 -6.53
CA VAL A 93 -15.93 -0.29 -6.81
C VAL A 93 -17.02 0.04 -5.78
N CYS A 94 -16.66 0.18 -4.50
CA CYS A 94 -17.60 0.54 -3.44
C CYS A 94 -18.24 1.94 -3.65
N MET A 95 -17.59 2.83 -4.39
CA MET A 95 -18.13 4.16 -4.73
C MET A 95 -18.96 4.19 -6.02
N LEU A 96 -19.01 3.09 -6.79
CA LEU A 96 -19.84 3.02 -7.99
C LEU A 96 -21.32 2.83 -7.62
N PRO A 97 -22.27 3.40 -8.39
CA PRO A 97 -23.71 3.27 -8.15
C PRO A 97 -24.26 1.90 -8.60
N VAL A 98 -23.52 0.82 -8.29
CA VAL A 98 -23.84 -0.56 -8.69
C VAL A 98 -23.72 -1.55 -7.52
N ALA A 99 -23.07 -1.17 -6.43
CA ALA A 99 -22.90 -2.03 -5.26
C ALA A 99 -24.17 -1.99 -4.38
N SER A 100 -24.71 -3.17 -4.06
CA SER A 100 -25.72 -3.31 -3.00
C SER A 100 -25.11 -3.05 -1.62
N THR A 101 -25.92 -2.81 -0.59
CA THR A 101 -25.41 -2.65 0.80
C THR A 101 -24.59 -3.86 1.25
N ASP A 102 -25.00 -5.08 0.90
CA ASP A 102 -24.25 -6.29 1.23
C ASP A 102 -22.89 -6.31 0.51
N THR A 103 -22.89 -5.95 -0.78
CA THR A 103 -21.65 -5.82 -1.57
C THR A 103 -20.72 -4.76 -0.99
N MET A 104 -21.25 -3.65 -0.47
CA MET A 104 -20.44 -2.62 0.18
C MET A 104 -19.75 -3.17 1.44
N HIS A 105 -20.45 -3.95 2.27
CA HIS A 105 -19.84 -4.56 3.45
C HIS A 105 -18.71 -5.53 3.08
N GLU A 106 -18.92 -6.40 2.10
CA GLU A 106 -17.89 -7.32 1.62
C GLU A 106 -16.67 -6.59 1.07
N LEU A 107 -16.88 -5.52 0.28
CA LEU A 107 -15.79 -4.72 -0.28
C LEU A 107 -15.01 -3.98 0.81
N VAL A 108 -15.69 -3.47 1.85
CA VAL A 108 -15.05 -2.82 3.00
C VAL A 108 -14.25 -3.82 3.82
N GLU A 109 -14.76 -5.03 4.04
CA GLU A 109 -14.02 -6.09 4.72
C GLU A 109 -12.76 -6.50 3.92
N LEU A 110 -12.93 -6.74 2.62
CA LEU A 110 -11.83 -7.07 1.72
C LEU A 110 -10.79 -5.94 1.66
N HIS A 111 -11.23 -4.69 1.66
CA HIS A 111 -10.35 -3.52 1.75
C HIS A 111 -9.51 -3.54 3.03
N GLY A 112 -10.13 -3.84 4.18
CA GLY A 112 -9.44 -3.96 5.45
C GLY A 112 -8.32 -5.00 5.41
N TRP A 113 -8.64 -6.24 5.00
CA TRP A 113 -7.64 -7.31 4.87
C TRP A 113 -6.54 -6.99 3.85
N ALA A 114 -6.90 -6.44 2.69
CA ALA A 114 -5.94 -6.00 1.70
C ALA A 114 -5.02 -4.88 2.23
N GLY A 115 -5.56 -3.96 3.04
CA GLY A 115 -4.80 -2.89 3.68
C GLY A 115 -3.74 -3.41 4.65
N PHE A 116 -4.10 -4.35 5.52
CA PHE A 116 -3.13 -4.98 6.44
C PHE A 116 -2.09 -5.82 5.69
N ALA A 117 -2.49 -6.55 4.64
CA ALA A 117 -1.56 -7.29 3.80
C ALA A 117 -0.59 -6.37 3.03
N MET A 118 -1.08 -5.23 2.53
CA MET A 118 -0.24 -4.19 1.92
C MET A 118 0.75 -3.62 2.93
N ALA A 119 0.35 -3.38 4.18
CA ALA A 119 1.26 -2.90 5.23
C ALA A 119 2.41 -3.89 5.50
N ALA A 120 2.10 -5.18 5.59
CA ALA A 120 3.12 -6.23 5.70
C ALA A 120 4.05 -6.24 4.46
N ALA A 121 3.50 -6.04 3.26
CA ALA A 121 4.28 -5.98 2.03
C ALA A 121 5.23 -4.76 1.99
N ILE A 122 4.80 -3.59 2.47
CA ILE A 122 5.66 -2.41 2.61
C ILE A 122 6.80 -2.69 3.57
N ALA A 123 6.52 -3.32 4.72
CA ALA A 123 7.57 -3.71 5.66
C ALA A 123 8.60 -4.65 5.00
N ALA A 124 8.16 -5.61 4.19
CA ALA A 124 9.05 -6.49 3.43
C ALA A 124 9.87 -5.74 2.36
N VAL A 125 9.29 -4.76 1.66
CA VAL A 125 10.00 -3.90 0.70
C VAL A 125 11.07 -3.06 1.40
N VAL A 126 10.74 -2.49 2.56
CA VAL A 126 11.69 -1.72 3.37
C VAL A 126 12.82 -2.61 3.86
N TYR A 127 12.50 -3.78 4.42
CA TYR A 127 13.48 -4.76 4.89
C TYR A 127 14.45 -5.16 3.78
N THR A 128 13.93 -5.58 2.63
CA THR A 128 14.74 -5.99 1.47
C THR A 128 15.62 -4.87 0.92
N THR A 129 15.13 -3.62 0.96
CA THR A 129 15.92 -2.43 0.57
C THR A 129 17.10 -2.22 1.52
N PHE A 130 16.86 -2.27 2.84
CA PHE A 130 17.93 -2.10 3.83
C PHE A 130 18.95 -3.24 3.83
N THR A 131 18.52 -4.49 3.64
CA THR A 131 19.46 -5.62 3.59
C THR A 131 20.39 -5.51 2.39
N ARG A 132 19.88 -5.07 1.25
CA ARG A 132 20.67 -4.88 0.03
C ARG A 132 21.74 -3.81 0.18
N GLU A 133 21.43 -2.70 0.86
CA GLU A 133 22.40 -1.63 1.15
C GLU A 133 23.54 -2.09 2.06
N LYS A 134 23.32 -3.08 2.93
CA LYS A 134 24.36 -3.65 3.79
C LYS A 134 25.28 -4.64 3.07
N THR A 135 24.80 -5.24 1.98
CA THR A 135 25.51 -6.30 1.23
C THR A 135 26.15 -5.81 -0.07
N ALA A 136 25.90 -4.55 -0.46
CA ALA A 136 26.44 -3.91 -1.65
C ALA A 136 27.71 -3.11 -1.33
#